data_AF-A0A3N5M2G7-F1
#
_entry.id   AF-A0A3N5M2G7-F1
#
_cell.length_a   1.000
_cell.length_b   1.000
_cell.length_c   1.000
_cell.angle_alpha   90.00
_cell.angle_beta   90.00
_cell.angle_gamma   90.00
#
_symmetry.space_group_name_H-M   'P 1'
#
loop_
_entity.id
_entity.type
_entity.pdbx_description
1 polymer ?
#
loop_
_entity_poly.entity_id
_entity_poly.type
_entity_poly.pdbx_seq_one_letter_code
_entity_poly.pdbx_strand_id
1 'polypeptide(L)'
;LGELAGFAGPLARRARFVCALVAVTPRMGEYEATGYWWGAIAEAPRGEGGFGYDPVFVPEGSDLTVAQWPQEQKDQASHRALAGTALLERLHQEGLLDEPDRERRPHAG
;
A
#
# COMPACT_ATOMS: atom_id res chain seq x y z
N LEU A 1 9.52 -17.84 8.98
CA LEU A 1 10.00 -18.12 7.61
C LEU A 1 10.20 -19.62 7.33
N GLY A 2 10.53 -20.44 8.33
CA GLY A 2 10.65 -21.90 8.16
C GLY A 2 9.39 -22.62 7.66
N GLU A 3 8.19 -22.08 7.90
CA GLU A 3 6.94 -22.66 7.38
C GLU A 3 6.80 -22.54 5.85
N LEU A 4 7.54 -21.61 5.23
CA LEU A 4 7.62 -21.51 3.77
C LEU A 4 8.79 -22.33 3.20
N ALA A 5 9.52 -23.08 4.03
CA ALA A 5 10.58 -23.96 3.55
C ALA A 5 9.96 -25.12 2.76
N GLY A 6 10.40 -25.31 1.52
CA GLY A 6 9.87 -26.36 0.62
C GLY A 6 8.75 -25.93 -0.30
N PHE A 7 8.26 -24.69 -0.19
CA PHE A 7 7.40 -24.08 -1.20
C PHE A 7 8.23 -23.74 -2.45
N ALA A 8 8.31 -24.70 -3.37
CA ALA A 8 9.02 -24.58 -4.65
C ALA A 8 8.05 -24.32 -5.82
N GLY A 9 8.42 -23.41 -6.72
CA GLY A 9 7.62 -23.02 -7.89
C GLY A 9 7.40 -21.50 -7.96
N PRO A 10 7.04 -20.97 -9.14
CA PRO A 10 7.01 -19.52 -9.40
C PRO A 10 6.00 -18.73 -8.54
N LEU A 11 5.01 -19.42 -7.95
CA LEU A 11 3.97 -18.79 -7.12
C LEU A 11 4.16 -19.02 -5.62
N ALA A 12 5.15 -19.83 -5.23
CA ALA A 12 5.17 -20.48 -3.92
C ALA A 12 5.39 -19.50 -2.75
N ARG A 13 5.82 -18.28 -3.05
CA ARG A 13 6.01 -17.19 -2.08
C ARG A 13 5.26 -15.91 -2.46
N ARG A 14 4.35 -15.96 -3.44
CA ARG A 14 3.53 -14.80 -3.81
C ARG A 14 2.68 -14.39 -2.62
N ALA A 15 2.65 -13.10 -2.36
CA ALA A 15 1.88 -12.51 -1.28
C ALA A 15 1.33 -11.15 -1.72
N ARG A 16 0.43 -10.61 -0.92
CA ARG A 16 0.03 -9.21 -1.03
C ARG A 16 -0.25 -8.61 0.33
N PHE A 17 0.10 -7.35 0.50
CA PHE A 17 -0.54 -6.54 1.52
C PHE A 17 -1.92 -6.10 1.05
N VAL A 18 -2.86 -5.99 2.00
CA VAL A 18 -4.24 -5.57 1.74
C VAL A 18 -4.63 -4.51 2.75
N CYS A 19 -5.21 -3.40 2.29
CA CYS A 19 -5.81 -2.38 3.16
C CYS A 19 -7.23 -2.13 2.67
N ALA A 20 -8.23 -2.35 3.54
CA ALA A 20 -9.58 -1.87 3.33
C ALA A 20 -9.77 -0.58 4.15
N LEU A 21 -10.31 0.45 3.52
CA LEU A 21 -10.68 1.72 4.16
C LEU A 21 -12.17 1.95 3.97
N VAL A 22 -12.80 2.50 5.00
CA VAL A 22 -14.23 2.86 5.00
C VAL A 22 -14.37 4.31 5.50
N ALA A 23 -15.10 5.13 4.74
CA ALA A 23 -15.55 6.44 5.16
C ALA A 23 -17.05 6.40 5.44
N VAL A 24 -17.46 6.85 6.62
CA VAL A 24 -18.86 6.96 7.03
C VAL A 24 -19.22 8.43 7.17
N THR A 25 -20.23 8.88 6.44
CA THR A 25 -20.67 10.28 6.42
C THR A 25 -21.72 10.55 7.50
N PRO A 26 -21.95 11.82 7.91
CA PRO A 26 -23.02 12.17 8.85
C PRO A 26 -24.44 11.81 8.40
N ARG A 27 -24.64 11.59 7.09
CA ARG A 27 -25.90 11.11 6.50
C ARG A 27 -25.98 9.58 6.45
N MET A 28 -25.10 8.88 7.17
CA MET A 28 -24.99 7.42 7.21
C MET A 28 -24.69 6.77 5.85
N GLY A 29 -24.02 7.50 4.95
CA GLY A 29 -23.47 6.92 3.72
C GLY A 29 -22.11 6.28 4.01
N GLU A 30 -21.92 5.04 3.57
CA GLU A 30 -20.68 4.27 3.71
C GLU A 30 -19.99 4.11 2.36
N TYR A 31 -18.69 4.43 2.31
CA TYR A 31 -17.87 4.34 1.10
C TYR A 31 -16.62 3.56 1.43
N GLU A 32 -16.37 2.51 0.66
CA GLU A 32 -15.22 1.63 0.88
C GLU A 32 -14.29 1.59 -0.32
N ALA A 33 -13.01 1.38 -0.05
CA ALA A 33 -12.02 1.05 -1.05
C ALA A 33 -11.01 0.06 -0.48
N THR A 34 -10.51 -0.84 -1.33
CA THR A 34 -9.47 -1.79 -0.96
C THR A 34 -8.24 -1.62 -1.85
N GLY A 35 -7.08 -1.39 -1.24
CA GLY A 35 -5.78 -1.38 -1.89
C GLY A 35 -5.09 -2.72 -1.74
N TYR A 36 -4.55 -3.22 -2.85
CA TYR A 36 -3.76 -4.46 -2.91
C TYR A 36 -2.36 -4.14 -3.40
N TRP A 37 -1.35 -4.54 -2.63
CA TRP A 37 0.04 -4.41 -3.04
C TRP A 37 0.66 -5.78 -3.21
N TRP A 38 0.86 -6.19 -4.46
CA TRP A 38 1.37 -7.51 -4.82
C TRP A 38 2.89 -7.58 -4.72
N GLY A 39 3.38 -8.77 -4.37
CA GLY A 39 4.80 -9.04 -4.24
C GLY A 39 5.06 -10.49 -3.85
N ALA A 40 6.20 -10.70 -3.19
CA ALA A 40 6.61 -12.00 -2.68
C ALA A 40 7.27 -11.89 -1.30
N ILE A 41 7.31 -13.00 -0.57
CA ILE A 41 8.02 -13.09 0.70
C ILE A 41 9.48 -13.46 0.43
N ALA A 42 10.44 -12.67 0.91
CA ALA A 42 11.87 -12.96 0.85
C ALA A 42 12.24 -14.18 1.71
N GLU A 43 13.36 -14.83 1.41
CA GLU A 43 13.86 -15.98 2.17
C GLU A 43 14.36 -15.61 3.57
N ALA A 44 14.83 -14.38 3.74
CA ALA A 44 15.33 -13.82 4.98
C ALA A 44 14.93 -12.34 5.11
N PRO A 45 14.73 -11.83 6.34
CA PRO A 45 14.43 -10.41 6.54
C PRO A 45 15.62 -9.52 6.15
N ARG A 46 15.33 -8.37 5.53
CA ARG A 46 16.30 -7.33 5.16
C ARG A 46 15.72 -5.94 5.43
N GLY A 47 16.58 -4.99 5.78
CA GLY A 47 16.18 -3.61 6.11
C GLY A 47 15.73 -3.45 7.56
N GLU A 48 15.74 -2.19 8.02
CA GLU A 48 15.44 -1.82 9.41
C GLU A 48 14.23 -0.87 9.52
N GLY A 49 13.75 -0.35 8.38
CA GLY A 49 12.62 0.57 8.33
C GLY A 49 11.26 -0.12 8.38
N GLY A 50 10.21 0.68 8.51
CA GLY A 50 8.84 0.19 8.49
C GLY A 50 8.45 -0.62 9.73
N PHE A 51 7.53 -1.57 9.58
CA PHE A 51 6.99 -2.38 10.66
C PHE A 51 6.42 -3.72 10.16
N GLY A 52 6.13 -4.64 11.09
CA GLY A 52 5.45 -5.90 10.78
C GLY A 52 6.22 -6.75 9.75
N TYR A 53 5.60 -7.06 8.61
CA TYR A 53 6.18 -7.90 7.57
C TYR A 53 7.03 -7.15 6.55
N ASP A 54 7.22 -5.83 6.71
CA ASP A 54 8.02 -5.03 5.78
C ASP A 54 9.43 -5.59 5.54
N PRO A 55 10.15 -6.14 6.54
CA PRO A 55 11.48 -6.71 6.30
C PRO A 55 11.50 -7.95 5.43
N VAL A 56 10.36 -8.61 5.20
CA VAL A 56 10.28 -9.83 4.39
C VAL A 56 9.43 -9.67 3.14
N PHE A 57 8.72 -8.55 2.96
CA PHE A 57 7.87 -8.34 1.79
C PHE A 57 8.64 -7.60 0.70
N VAL A 58 8.76 -8.23 -0.47
CA VAL A 58 9.38 -7.67 -1.68
C VAL A 58 8.27 -7.31 -2.67
N PRO A 59 8.02 -6.01 -2.94
CA PRO A 59 7.02 -5.58 -3.91
C PRO A 59 7.33 -6.10 -5.32
N GLU A 60 6.29 -6.33 -6.12
CA GLU A 60 6.45 -6.69 -7.52
C GLU A 60 7.25 -5.59 -8.27
N GLY A 61 8.25 -6.02 -9.06
CA GLY A 61 9.17 -5.10 -9.76
C GLY A 61 10.33 -4.55 -8.91
N SER A 62 10.52 -5.03 -7.67
CA SER A 62 11.62 -4.65 -6.78
C SER A 62 12.44 -5.86 -6.35
N ASP A 63 13.74 -5.67 -6.12
CA ASP A 63 14.61 -6.65 -5.43
C ASP A 63 14.75 -6.36 -3.92
N LEU A 64 14.34 -5.16 -3.51
CA LEU A 64 14.40 -4.66 -2.14
C LEU A 64 13.12 -5.02 -1.40
N THR A 65 13.26 -5.35 -0.11
CA THR A 65 12.12 -5.47 0.79
C THR A 65 11.57 -4.08 1.13
N VAL A 66 10.33 -3.98 1.59
CA VAL A 66 9.73 -2.69 1.96
C VAL A 66 10.50 -2.01 3.10
N ALA A 67 11.08 -2.76 4.03
CA ALA A 67 11.91 -2.18 5.09
C ALA A 67 13.22 -1.54 4.62
N GLN A 68 13.62 -1.78 3.36
CA GLN A 68 14.76 -1.13 2.72
C GLN A 68 14.37 0.12 1.92
N TRP A 69 13.07 0.35 1.70
CA TRP A 69 12.59 1.54 0.99
C TRP A 69 12.61 2.78 1.88
N PRO A 70 12.89 3.97 1.34
CA PRO A 70 12.59 5.22 2.02
C PRO A 70 11.10 5.31 2.38
N GLN A 71 10.81 5.89 3.54
CA GLN A 71 9.43 6.02 4.04
C GLN A 71 8.54 6.77 3.04
N GLU A 72 9.04 7.83 2.40
CA GLU A 72 8.31 8.59 1.39
C GLU A 72 7.87 7.73 0.19
N GLN A 73 8.75 6.86 -0.31
CA GLN A 73 8.42 5.96 -1.42
C GLN A 73 7.33 4.96 -1.04
N LYS A 74 7.39 4.46 0.20
CA LYS A 74 6.36 3.56 0.76
C LYS A 74 5.01 4.26 0.90
N ASP A 75 5.01 5.53 1.32
CA ASP A 75 3.79 6.31 1.50
C ASP A 75 3.09 6.65 0.18
N GLN A 76 3.81 6.58 -0.94
CA GLN A 76 3.23 6.79 -2.28
C GLN A 76 2.74 5.49 -2.95
N ALA A 77 3.37 4.35 -2.66
CA ALA A 77 3.13 3.11 -3.42
C ALA A 77 2.36 2.01 -2.65
N SER A 78 2.28 2.10 -1.32
CA SER A 78 1.80 0.98 -0.51
C SER A 78 0.31 0.67 -0.68
N HIS A 79 -0.11 -0.53 -0.27
CA HIS A 79 -1.53 -0.92 -0.14
C HIS A 79 -2.41 0.14 0.55
N ARG A 80 -1.87 0.89 1.53
CA ARG A 80 -2.59 2.01 2.17
C ARG A 80 -2.73 3.22 1.26
N ALA A 81 -1.66 3.58 0.55
CA ALA A 81 -1.68 4.66 -0.45
C ALA A 81 -2.71 4.34 -1.55
N LEU A 82 -2.65 3.11 -2.08
CA LEU A 82 -3.59 2.62 -3.09
C LEU A 82 -5.05 2.64 -2.60
N ALA A 83 -5.31 2.18 -1.37
CA ALA A 83 -6.64 2.24 -0.77
C ALA A 83 -7.12 3.69 -0.57
N GLY A 84 -6.23 4.57 -0.10
CA GLY A 84 -6.52 5.99 0.13
C GLY A 84 -6.83 6.73 -1.16
N THR A 85 -6.02 6.56 -2.20
CA THR A 85 -6.27 7.15 -3.53
C THR A 85 -7.60 6.66 -4.09
N ALA A 86 -7.87 5.36 -4.05
CA ALA A 86 -9.13 4.81 -4.53
C ALA A 86 -10.35 5.34 -3.74
N LEU A 87 -10.22 5.49 -2.42
CA LEU A 87 -11.28 6.07 -1.59
C LEU A 87 -11.51 7.56 -1.92
N LEU A 88 -10.44 8.34 -2.09
CA LEU A 88 -10.53 9.74 -2.47
C LEU A 88 -11.22 9.91 -3.84
N GLU A 89 -10.81 9.12 -4.84
CA GLU A 89 -11.47 9.09 -6.15
C GLU A 89 -12.96 8.78 -6.02
N ARG A 90 -13.32 7.78 -5.20
CA ARG A 90 -14.72 7.44 -4.95
C ARG A 90 -15.48 8.60 -4.31
N LEU A 91 -14.90 9.27 -3.33
CA LEU A 91 -15.54 10.40 -2.65
C LEU A 91 -15.72 11.62 -3.58
N HIS A 92 -14.78 11.89 -4.49
CA HIS A 92 -14.96 12.93 -5.52
C HIS A 92 -16.10 12.58 -6.49
N GLN A 93 -16.19 11.32 -6.93
CA GLN A 93 -17.26 10.86 -7.83
C GLN A 93 -18.66 10.99 -7.20
N GLU A 94 -18.74 10.86 -5.87
CA GLU A 94 -19.98 10.99 -5.10
C GLU A 94 -20.26 12.47 -4.70
N GLY A 95 -19.40 13.41 -5.09
CA GLY A 95 -19.54 14.83 -4.78
C GLY A 95 -19.36 15.16 -3.29
N LEU A 96 -18.64 14.32 -2.55
CA LEU A 96 -18.41 14.47 -1.11
C LEU A 96 -17.14 15.24 -0.77
N LEU A 97 -16.25 15.41 -1.75
CA LEU A 97 -15.03 16.20 -1.65
C LEU A 97 -14.95 17.14 -2.85
N ASP A 98 -14.41 18.34 -2.65
CA ASP A 98 -14.08 19.25 -3.74
C ASP A 98 -12.98 18.65 -4.62
N GLU A 99 -12.96 19.00 -5.92
CA GLU A 99 -11.89 18.57 -6.82
C GLU A 99 -10.51 18.87 -6.22
N PRO A 100 -9.53 17.95 -6.36
CA PRO A 100 -8.23 18.14 -5.76
C PRO A 100 -7.61 19.44 -6.31
N ASP A 101 -7.26 20.35 -5.37
CA ASP A 101 -6.60 21.61 -5.67
C ASP A 101 -5.31 21.34 -6.47
N ARG A 102 -5.37 21.54 -7.79
CA ARG A 102 -4.28 21.23 -8.73
C ARG A 102 -3.06 22.13 -8.52
N GLU A 103 -3.14 23.13 -7.64
CA GLU A 103 -2.15 24.21 -7.52
C GLU A 103 -1.23 24.15 -6.28
N ARG A 104 -1.40 23.20 -5.35
CA ARG A 104 -0.45 23.05 -4.23
C ARG A 104 0.79 22.24 -4.61
N ARG A 105 1.58 22.73 -5.56
CA ARG A 105 3.04 22.48 -5.55
C ARG A 105 3.65 23.36 -4.46
N PRO A 106 4.56 22.87 -3.61
CA PRO A 106 5.27 23.76 -2.71
C PRO A 106 6.02 24.79 -3.56
N HIS A 107 5.73 26.07 -3.35
CA HIS A 107 6.66 27.13 -3.74
C HIS A 107 7.95 26.88 -2.97
N ALA A 108 8.97 26.40 -3.66
CA ALA A 108 10.34 26.48 -3.20
C ALA A 108 10.66 27.98 -3.02
N GLY A 109 10.76 28.41 -1.77
CA GLY A 109 11.29 29.69 -1.34
C GLY A 109 12.54 29.46 -0.51
#